data_AF-A0A177MJR5-F1
#
_entry.id   AF-A0A177MJR5-F1
#
_cell.length_a   1.000
_cell.length_b   1.000
_cell.length_c   1.000
_cell.angle_alpha   90.00
_cell.angle_beta   90.00
_cell.angle_gamma   90.00
#
_symmetry.space_group_name_H-M   'P 1'
#
loop_
_entity.id
_entity.type
_entity.pdbx_description
1 polymer ?
#
loop_
_entity_poly.entity_id
_entity_poly.type
_entity_poly.pdbx_seq_one_letter_code
_entity_poly.pdbx_strand_id
1 'polypeptide(L)'
;MFTQLHPGKDRALLIEVCLLTSALLMPGCASTEKHDELSVYEAGHADPYEGFNRSMYGFNMTLDKYFFKPVSDGYKFITPDFMETGVNNFFTNLKGINVVLNDVLQGKFQQSASDAGRFLTNTTVGVGGLIDVASEVGLKNNVEDFGQTLAVWGVGQGAYLVLPVFGPTTIRDGGAGILDRAANPGTYVPGTGILEGINDRANAEGALNFINEAALDPYVFTRESFLQYRRNLVNDGKNDSASYDLDIDPTADVSAEPKPKTPELAQPSLDTTSKVEESPATSAEPAVAATSNVTAFDNMLQSFEQASNKLDQISKHRRRK
;
A
#
# COMPACT_ATOMS: atom_id res chain seq x y z
N MET A 1 59.55 -46.71 -19.28
CA MET A 1 58.18 -47.23 -19.50
C MET A 1 57.27 -46.02 -19.62
N PHE A 2 57.13 -45.48 -20.84
CA PHE A 2 56.34 -44.29 -21.13
C PHE A 2 54.99 -44.73 -21.69
N THR A 3 53.91 -44.43 -20.98
CA THR A 3 52.54 -44.72 -21.42
C THR A 3 52.04 -43.55 -22.26
N GLN A 4 51.81 -43.80 -23.54
CA GLN A 4 51.29 -42.84 -24.52
C GLN A 4 49.78 -42.61 -24.27
N LEU A 5 49.41 -41.40 -23.83
CA LEU A 5 48.02 -40.92 -23.79
C LEU A 5 47.59 -40.51 -25.22
N HIS A 6 46.59 -41.19 -25.77
CA HIS A 6 45.98 -40.85 -27.07
C HIS A 6 45.07 -39.61 -26.95
N PRO A 7 45.34 -38.48 -27.64
CA PRO A 7 44.68 -37.19 -27.38
C PRO A 7 43.41 -36.96 -28.23
N GLY A 8 42.67 -38.01 -28.58
CA GLY A 8 41.54 -37.90 -29.53
C GLY A 8 40.18 -38.36 -29.00
N LYS A 9 40.15 -39.38 -28.14
CA LYS A 9 38.90 -40.07 -27.78
C LYS A 9 38.17 -39.38 -26.62
N ASP A 10 38.91 -38.80 -25.67
CA ASP A 10 38.34 -38.20 -24.47
C ASP A 10 37.65 -36.86 -24.76
N ARG A 11 38.13 -36.11 -25.76
CA ARG A 11 37.51 -34.84 -26.20
C ARG A 11 36.20 -35.07 -26.93
N ALA A 12 36.10 -36.11 -27.75
CA ALA A 12 34.86 -36.48 -28.44
C ALA A 12 33.80 -36.96 -27.44
N LEU A 13 34.21 -37.76 -26.46
CA LEU A 13 33.31 -38.26 -25.40
C LEU A 13 32.84 -37.13 -24.47
N LEU A 14 33.72 -36.16 -24.14
CA LEU A 14 33.33 -34.96 -23.40
C LEU A 14 32.36 -34.07 -24.18
N ILE A 15 32.54 -33.92 -25.50
CA ILE A 15 31.63 -33.12 -26.35
C ILE A 15 30.27 -33.82 -26.50
N GLU A 16 30.24 -35.14 -26.69
CA GLU A 16 28.99 -35.92 -26.74
C GLU A 16 28.23 -35.90 -25.41
N VAL A 17 28.93 -36.02 -24.28
CA VAL A 17 28.32 -35.90 -22.95
C VAL A 17 27.76 -34.50 -22.74
N CYS A 18 28.49 -33.44 -23.11
CA CYS A 18 28.01 -32.06 -23.01
C CYS A 18 26.78 -31.79 -23.90
N LEU A 19 26.73 -32.34 -25.12
CA LEU A 19 25.59 -32.20 -26.03
C LEU A 19 24.36 -32.99 -25.53
N LEU A 20 24.56 -34.19 -24.97
CA LEU A 20 23.48 -34.98 -24.37
C LEU A 20 22.94 -34.34 -23.08
N THR A 21 23.79 -33.71 -22.26
CA THR A 21 23.32 -32.98 -21.07
C THR A 21 22.57 -31.69 -21.41
N SER A 22 22.95 -31.01 -22.50
CA SER A 22 22.25 -29.80 -22.97
C SER A 22 20.83 -30.10 -23.47
N ALA A 23 20.64 -31.26 -24.12
CA ALA A 23 19.32 -31.69 -24.60
C ALA A 23 18.34 -32.10 -23.47
N LEU A 24 18.85 -32.50 -22.29
CA LEU A 24 18.01 -32.84 -21.13
C LEU A 24 17.56 -31.63 -20.31
N LEU A 25 18.12 -30.44 -20.54
CA LEU A 25 17.81 -29.21 -19.81
C LEU A 25 16.72 -28.35 -20.46
N MET A 26 16.01 -28.85 -21.47
CA MET A 26 14.81 -28.21 -22.02
C MET A 26 13.53 -28.93 -21.60
N PRO A 27 13.01 -28.72 -20.38
CA PRO A 27 11.58 -28.87 -20.16
C PRO A 27 10.89 -27.68 -20.83
N GLY A 28 10.56 -27.83 -22.11
CA GLY A 28 9.61 -26.95 -22.77
C GLY A 28 8.23 -27.10 -22.11
N CYS A 29 7.93 -26.25 -21.12
CA CYS A 29 6.57 -26.01 -20.68
C CYS A 29 5.87 -25.15 -21.74
N ALA A 30 5.41 -25.77 -22.82
CA ALA A 30 4.34 -25.20 -23.62
C ALA A 30 3.02 -25.50 -22.89
N SER A 31 2.65 -24.64 -21.92
CA SER A 31 1.29 -24.63 -21.40
C SER A 31 0.41 -23.98 -22.46
N THR A 32 -0.57 -24.71 -23.00
CA THR A 32 -1.55 -24.14 -23.92
C THR A 32 -2.61 -23.43 -23.09
N GLU A 33 -2.51 -22.10 -22.97
CA GLU A 33 -3.57 -21.32 -22.34
C GLU A 33 -4.77 -21.29 -23.28
N LYS A 34 -5.85 -21.95 -22.86
CA LYS A 34 -7.14 -21.91 -23.53
C LYS A 34 -7.78 -20.58 -23.10
N HIS A 35 -7.69 -19.57 -23.95
CA HIS A 35 -8.39 -18.29 -23.75
C HIS A 35 -9.91 -18.51 -23.88
N ASP A 36 -10.54 -18.96 -22.80
CA ASP A 36 -11.98 -18.80 -22.60
C ASP A 36 -12.24 -17.37 -22.10
N GLU A 37 -12.43 -16.45 -23.05
CA GLU A 37 -12.70 -15.02 -22.86
C GLU A 37 -14.01 -14.70 -22.09
N LEU A 38 -14.65 -15.69 -21.46
CA LEU A 38 -15.83 -15.49 -20.62
C LEU A 38 -15.67 -15.90 -19.14
N SER A 39 -14.48 -16.35 -18.70
CA SER A 39 -14.28 -16.82 -17.30
C SER A 39 -13.39 -15.94 -16.43
N VAL A 40 -12.73 -14.92 -17.00
CA VAL A 40 -11.80 -14.05 -16.24
C VAL A 40 -12.53 -13.10 -15.28
N TYR A 41 -13.82 -12.82 -15.51
CA TYR A 41 -14.61 -11.97 -14.61
C TYR A 41 -15.24 -12.71 -13.41
N GLU A 42 -15.43 -14.04 -13.47
CA GLU A 42 -16.04 -14.81 -12.37
C GLU A 42 -15.01 -15.47 -11.43
N ALA A 43 -13.80 -15.78 -11.92
CA ALA A 43 -12.75 -16.37 -11.08
C ALA A 43 -12.05 -15.37 -10.13
N GLY A 44 -12.32 -14.07 -10.27
CA GLY A 44 -11.63 -12.99 -9.56
C GLY A 44 -12.19 -12.60 -8.18
N HIS A 45 -13.34 -13.13 -7.77
CA HIS A 45 -14.01 -12.72 -6.52
C HIS A 45 -14.03 -13.80 -5.42
N ALA A 46 -13.83 -15.07 -5.77
CA ALA A 46 -13.79 -16.15 -4.79
C ALA A 46 -12.35 -16.44 -4.38
N ASP A 47 -12.02 -16.22 -3.12
CA ASP A 47 -10.74 -16.62 -2.54
C ASP A 47 -10.66 -18.16 -2.49
N PRO A 48 -9.80 -18.81 -3.30
CA PRO A 48 -9.76 -20.27 -3.39
C PRO A 48 -9.33 -20.94 -2.08
N TYR A 49 -8.64 -20.20 -1.21
CA TYR A 49 -8.08 -20.69 0.05
C TYR A 49 -8.73 -20.02 1.27
N GLU A 50 -9.98 -19.54 1.15
CA GLU A 50 -10.64 -18.75 2.20
C GLU A 50 -10.63 -19.43 3.57
N GLY A 51 -10.89 -20.73 3.65
CA GLY A 51 -10.86 -21.46 4.91
C GLY A 51 -9.48 -21.45 5.58
N PHE A 52 -8.41 -21.66 4.80
CA PHE A 52 -7.04 -21.58 5.28
C PHE A 52 -6.68 -20.14 5.67
N ASN A 53 -7.00 -19.18 4.81
CA ASN A 53 -6.69 -17.77 4.98
C ASN A 53 -7.37 -17.18 6.21
N ARG A 54 -8.66 -17.49 6.44
CA ARG A 54 -9.38 -17.06 7.66
C ARG A 54 -8.78 -17.67 8.92
N SER A 55 -8.33 -18.93 8.87
CA SER A 55 -7.66 -19.58 10.00
C SER A 55 -6.33 -18.90 10.33
N MET A 56 -5.48 -18.65 9.32
CA MET A 56 -4.22 -17.93 9.49
C MET A 56 -4.44 -16.47 9.90
N TYR A 57 -5.49 -15.83 9.40
CA TYR A 57 -5.89 -14.49 9.83
C TYR A 57 -6.25 -14.49 11.31
N GLY A 58 -7.09 -15.42 11.77
CA GLY A 58 -7.43 -15.57 13.19
C GLY A 58 -6.21 -15.85 14.07
N PHE A 59 -5.26 -16.67 13.60
CA PHE A 59 -3.98 -16.89 14.26
C PHE A 59 -3.17 -15.59 14.38
N ASN A 60 -3.02 -14.84 13.28
CA ASN A 60 -2.29 -13.57 13.26
C ASN A 60 -2.94 -12.53 14.18
N MET A 61 -4.27 -12.41 14.18
CA MET A 61 -5.00 -11.50 15.06
C MET A 61 -4.85 -11.86 16.53
N THR A 62 -4.82 -13.16 16.84
CA THR A 62 -4.58 -13.64 18.21
C THR A 62 -3.16 -13.31 18.65
N LEU A 63 -2.18 -13.60 17.80
CA LEU A 63 -0.78 -13.28 18.07
C LEU A 63 -0.57 -11.76 18.20
N ASP A 64 -1.23 -10.96 17.37
CA ASP A 64 -1.19 -9.50 17.45
C ASP A 64 -1.72 -9.02 18.80
N LYS A 65 -2.92 -9.46 19.17
CA LYS A 65 -3.58 -9.04 20.41
C LYS A 65 -2.77 -9.36 21.66
N TYR A 66 -2.13 -10.53 21.71
CA TYR A 66 -1.43 -10.99 22.91
C TYR A 66 0.08 -10.71 22.93
N PHE A 67 0.69 -10.45 21.77
CA PHE A 67 2.14 -10.25 21.68
C PHE A 67 2.51 -8.94 20.98
N PHE A 68 2.15 -8.76 19.70
CA PHE A 68 2.65 -7.59 18.97
C PHE A 68 2.08 -6.28 19.47
N LYS A 69 0.78 -6.21 19.76
CA LYS A 69 0.13 -5.01 20.29
C LYS A 69 0.74 -4.56 21.63
N PRO A 70 0.84 -5.39 22.69
CA PRO A 70 1.44 -4.93 23.95
C PRO A 70 2.92 -4.55 23.79
N VAL A 71 3.66 -5.23 22.91
CA VAL A 71 5.06 -4.86 22.61
C VAL A 71 5.14 -3.52 21.87
N SER A 72 4.28 -3.27 20.88
CA SER A 72 4.23 -2.00 20.15
C SER A 72 3.77 -0.85 21.06
N ASP A 73 2.77 -1.08 21.92
CA ASP A 73 2.30 -0.08 22.88
C ASP A 73 3.42 0.29 23.86
N GLY A 74 4.18 -0.71 24.33
CA GLY A 74 5.36 -0.49 25.18
C GLY A 74 6.46 0.29 24.46
N TYR A 75 6.72 -0.03 23.18
CA TYR A 75 7.66 0.71 22.33
C TYR A 75 7.27 2.19 22.18
N LYS A 76 6.00 2.48 21.86
CA LYS A 76 5.48 3.85 21.77
C LYS A 76 5.50 4.59 23.11
N PHE A 77 5.29 3.86 24.21
CA PHE A 77 5.33 4.46 25.54
C PHE A 77 6.74 4.95 25.95
N ILE A 78 7.80 4.21 25.59
CA ILE A 78 9.17 4.56 25.98
C ILE A 78 9.90 5.44 24.96
N THR A 79 9.41 5.47 23.72
CA THR A 79 10.09 6.14 22.60
C THR A 79 9.38 7.46 22.29
N PRO A 80 10.06 8.61 22.42
CA PRO A 80 9.49 9.89 22.00
C PRO A 80 9.20 9.92 20.49
N ASP A 81 8.17 10.67 20.08
CA ASP A 81 7.70 10.75 18.69
C ASP A 81 8.82 11.04 17.67
N PHE A 82 9.79 11.90 18.01
CA PHE A 82 10.90 12.22 17.10
C PHE A 82 11.85 11.03 16.88
N MET A 83 12.03 10.17 17.90
CA MET A 83 12.82 8.95 17.78
C MET A 83 12.07 7.88 17.00
N GLU A 84 10.77 7.71 17.26
CA GLU A 84 9.92 6.79 16.48
C GLU A 84 9.91 7.17 15.00
N THR A 85 9.70 8.46 14.71
CA THR A 85 9.79 9.01 13.34
C THR A 85 11.17 8.75 12.73
N GLY A 86 12.24 8.94 13.49
CA GLY A 86 13.61 8.69 13.01
C GLY A 86 13.86 7.21 12.68
N VAL A 87 13.39 6.29 13.51
CA VAL A 87 13.47 4.84 13.27
C VAL A 87 12.67 4.46 12.02
N ASN A 88 11.46 4.99 11.88
CA ASN A 88 10.63 4.77 10.70
C ASN A 88 11.30 5.29 9.42
N ASN A 89 11.89 6.48 9.46
CA ASN A 89 12.64 7.05 8.34
C ASN A 89 13.86 6.19 7.99
N PHE A 90 14.59 5.69 8.98
CA PHE A 90 15.76 4.84 8.77
C PHE A 90 15.39 3.57 8.01
N PHE A 91 14.35 2.84 8.44
CA PHE A 91 13.91 1.63 7.74
C PHE A 91 13.32 1.93 6.35
N THR A 92 12.61 3.05 6.20
CA THR A 92 12.10 3.52 4.90
C THR A 92 13.25 3.81 3.95
N ASN A 93 14.31 4.49 4.42
CA ASN A 93 15.50 4.77 3.64
C ASN A 93 16.25 3.49 3.26
N LEU A 94 16.35 2.52 4.19
CA LEU A 94 16.99 1.23 3.92
C LEU A 94 16.27 0.43 2.84
N LYS A 95 14.92 0.46 2.83
CA LYS A 95 14.10 -0.10 1.75
C LYS A 95 14.35 0.59 0.39
N GLY A 96 14.84 1.83 0.39
CA GLY A 96 15.19 2.59 -0.81
C GLY A 96 16.18 1.86 -1.74
N ILE A 97 17.04 0.98 -1.21
CA ILE A 97 17.91 0.14 -2.03
C ILE A 97 17.10 -0.79 -2.92
N ASN A 98 16.09 -1.47 -2.34
CA ASN A 98 15.20 -2.35 -3.09
C ASN A 98 14.35 -1.54 -4.09
N VAL A 99 13.91 -0.34 -3.71
CA VAL A 99 13.14 0.53 -4.60
C VAL A 99 13.94 0.86 -5.85
N VAL A 100 15.16 1.38 -5.68
CA VAL A 100 16.05 1.74 -6.79
C VAL A 100 16.35 0.55 -7.70
N LEU A 101 16.63 -0.63 -7.12
CA LEU A 101 16.88 -1.85 -7.88
C LEU A 101 15.66 -2.23 -8.72
N ASN A 102 14.46 -2.22 -8.12
CA ASN A 102 13.23 -2.57 -8.80
C ASN A 102 12.84 -1.54 -9.87
N ASP A 103 13.05 -0.24 -9.63
CA ASP A 103 12.85 0.79 -10.65
C ASP A 103 13.69 0.51 -11.91
N VAL A 104 14.96 0.14 -11.73
CA VAL A 104 15.85 -0.22 -12.85
C VAL A 104 15.32 -1.46 -13.57
N LEU A 105 14.93 -2.49 -12.83
CA LEU A 105 14.40 -3.74 -13.40
C LEU A 105 13.07 -3.54 -14.15
N GLN A 106 12.27 -2.58 -13.71
CA GLN A 106 11.03 -2.16 -14.37
C GLN A 106 11.26 -1.17 -15.52
N GLY A 107 12.49 -0.68 -15.73
CA GLY A 107 12.83 0.28 -16.77
C GLY A 107 12.45 1.73 -16.45
N LYS A 108 12.12 2.05 -15.20
CA LYS A 108 11.72 3.38 -14.72
C LYS A 108 12.94 4.25 -14.37
N PHE A 109 13.83 4.51 -15.34
CA PHE A 109 15.12 5.18 -15.08
C PHE A 109 15.03 6.56 -14.42
N GLN A 110 14.02 7.36 -14.77
CA GLN A 110 13.82 8.68 -14.15
C GLN A 110 13.42 8.56 -12.67
N GLN A 111 12.53 7.61 -12.36
CA GLN A 111 12.12 7.32 -10.98
C GLN A 111 13.31 6.78 -10.18
N SER A 112 14.02 5.79 -10.74
CA SER A 112 15.25 5.24 -10.15
C SER A 112 16.27 6.30 -9.77
N ALA A 113 16.51 7.28 -10.65
CA ALA A 113 17.44 8.38 -10.37
C ALA A 113 16.94 9.28 -9.22
N SER A 114 15.63 9.55 -9.16
CA SER A 114 14.99 10.30 -8.07
C SER A 114 15.10 9.55 -6.73
N ASP A 115 14.78 8.26 -6.72
CA ASP A 115 14.81 7.43 -5.51
C ASP A 115 16.26 7.17 -5.04
N ALA A 116 17.21 7.03 -5.95
CA ALA A 116 18.63 6.98 -5.63
C ALA A 116 19.09 8.32 -5.02
N GLY A 117 18.64 9.45 -5.57
CA GLY A 117 18.87 10.77 -4.99
C GLY A 117 18.31 10.88 -3.57
N ARG A 118 17.08 10.40 -3.35
CA ARG A 118 16.41 10.39 -2.05
C ARG A 118 17.20 9.56 -1.04
N PHE A 119 17.58 8.33 -1.41
CA PHE A 119 18.41 7.45 -0.60
C PHE A 119 19.74 8.10 -0.23
N LEU A 120 20.46 8.68 -1.20
CA LEU A 120 21.75 9.31 -0.97
C LEU A 120 21.63 10.55 -0.08
N THR A 121 20.65 11.41 -0.32
CA THR A 121 20.40 12.62 0.49
C THR A 121 20.07 12.26 1.93
N ASN A 122 19.16 11.31 2.15
CA ASN A 122 18.78 10.89 3.50
C ASN A 122 19.94 10.15 4.20
N THR A 123 20.71 9.34 3.48
CA THR A 123 21.87 8.65 4.06
C THR A 123 23.00 9.62 4.44
N THR A 124 23.26 10.64 3.63
CA THR A 124 24.39 11.56 3.83
C THR A 124 24.03 12.76 4.71
N VAL A 125 23.04 13.55 4.29
CA VAL A 125 22.58 14.76 4.99
C VAL A 125 21.59 14.41 6.10
N GLY A 126 20.74 13.41 5.87
CA GLY A 126 19.74 12.94 6.82
C GLY A 126 20.27 11.98 7.91
N VAL A 127 21.59 11.95 8.13
CA VAL A 127 22.26 11.15 9.18
C VAL A 127 21.87 9.66 9.08
N GLY A 128 22.25 9.00 7.98
CA GLY A 128 21.96 7.58 7.77
C GLY A 128 20.49 7.25 7.49
N GLY A 129 19.67 8.28 7.22
CA GLY A 129 18.25 8.14 6.95
C GLY A 129 17.34 8.39 8.14
N LEU A 130 17.87 8.82 9.29
CA LEU A 130 17.05 9.18 10.45
C LEU A 130 16.21 10.44 10.19
N ILE A 131 16.70 11.36 9.35
CA ILE A 131 16.02 12.61 9.00
C ILE A 131 15.68 12.58 7.51
N ASP A 132 14.41 12.79 7.17
CA ASP A 132 13.93 12.80 5.79
C ASP A 132 14.13 14.15 5.10
N VAL A 133 15.39 14.48 4.83
CA VAL A 133 15.79 15.72 4.14
C VAL A 133 15.37 15.72 2.67
N ALA A 134 15.28 14.54 2.06
CA ALA A 134 14.91 14.38 0.67
C ALA A 134 13.49 14.89 0.37
N SER A 135 12.54 14.70 1.30
CA SER A 135 11.18 15.23 1.17
C SER A 135 11.17 16.76 1.13
N GLU A 136 11.98 17.42 1.96
CA GLU A 136 12.08 18.89 2.02
C GLU A 136 12.61 19.50 0.71
N VAL A 137 13.42 18.76 -0.04
CA VAL A 137 13.93 19.18 -1.36
C VAL A 137 13.06 18.68 -2.53
N GLY A 138 11.88 18.12 -2.24
CA GLY A 138 10.86 17.74 -3.23
C GLY A 138 11.04 16.36 -3.86
N LEU A 139 11.90 15.50 -3.33
CA LEU A 139 12.04 14.13 -3.80
C LEU A 139 10.93 13.26 -3.20
N LYS A 140 10.01 12.78 -4.05
CA LYS A 140 8.91 11.91 -3.65
C LYS A 140 9.41 10.58 -3.11
N ASN A 141 8.65 9.98 -2.18
CA ASN A 141 8.91 8.65 -1.67
C ASN A 141 8.12 7.63 -2.49
N ASN A 142 8.78 6.89 -3.38
CA ASN A 142 8.14 5.81 -4.14
C ASN A 142 8.29 4.47 -3.41
N VAL A 143 7.43 3.52 -3.76
CA VAL A 143 7.41 2.18 -3.16
C VAL A 143 7.43 1.15 -4.27
N GLU A 144 8.54 0.47 -4.41
CA GLU A 144 8.76 -0.57 -5.43
C GLU A 144 9.32 -1.83 -4.77
N ASP A 145 8.81 -2.98 -5.21
CA ASP A 145 9.21 -4.29 -4.74
C ASP A 145 9.30 -5.28 -5.90
N PHE A 146 9.92 -6.43 -5.65
CA PHE A 146 10.13 -7.42 -6.69
C PHE A 146 8.81 -8.03 -7.19
N GLY A 147 7.73 -7.97 -6.41
CA GLY A 147 6.40 -8.40 -6.83
C GLY A 147 5.85 -7.51 -7.94
N GLN A 148 6.05 -6.19 -7.82
CA GLN A 148 5.73 -5.22 -8.87
C GLN A 148 6.60 -5.43 -10.11
N THR A 149 7.89 -5.68 -9.94
CA THR A 149 8.81 -6.01 -11.05
C THR A 149 8.35 -7.26 -11.81
N LEU A 150 7.97 -8.33 -11.10
CA LEU A 150 7.40 -9.52 -11.72
C LEU A 150 6.09 -9.23 -12.46
N ALA A 151 5.27 -8.32 -11.94
CA ALA A 151 4.05 -7.86 -12.62
C ALA A 151 4.36 -7.21 -13.97
N VAL A 152 5.33 -6.28 -13.99
CA VAL A 152 5.80 -5.61 -15.22
C VAL A 152 6.34 -6.62 -16.23
N TRP A 153 6.95 -7.70 -15.76
CA TRP A 153 7.45 -8.80 -16.60
C TRP A 153 6.37 -9.82 -17.00
N GLY A 154 5.11 -9.57 -16.67
CA GLY A 154 3.96 -10.39 -17.10
C GLY A 154 3.64 -11.56 -16.19
N VAL A 155 4.24 -11.65 -14.99
CA VAL A 155 3.87 -12.68 -14.01
C VAL A 155 2.56 -12.28 -13.34
N GLY A 156 1.53 -13.10 -13.53
CA GLY A 156 0.24 -12.95 -12.89
C GLY A 156 0.32 -12.96 -11.36
N GLN A 157 -0.62 -12.29 -10.70
CA GLN A 157 -0.65 -12.18 -9.24
C GLN A 157 -0.80 -13.54 -8.54
N GLY A 158 -1.62 -14.42 -9.10
CA GLY A 158 -2.01 -15.69 -8.48
C GLY A 158 -2.98 -15.52 -7.32
N ALA A 159 -3.23 -16.61 -6.59
CA ALA A 159 -4.18 -16.64 -5.49
C ALA A 159 -3.74 -15.77 -4.30
N TYR A 160 -4.74 -15.21 -3.60
CA TYR A 160 -4.54 -14.56 -2.32
C TYR A 160 -4.24 -15.59 -1.23
N LEU A 161 -3.28 -15.27 -0.36
CA LEU A 161 -2.94 -16.08 0.80
C LEU A 161 -2.76 -15.21 2.03
N VAL A 162 -3.08 -15.75 3.20
CA VAL A 162 -2.65 -15.19 4.48
C VAL A 162 -1.61 -16.12 5.08
N LEU A 163 -0.39 -15.62 5.22
CA LEU A 163 0.69 -16.36 5.85
C LEU A 163 0.71 -16.11 7.37
N PRO A 164 1.07 -17.12 8.17
CA PRO A 164 1.27 -16.91 9.60
C PRO A 164 2.41 -15.92 9.82
N VAL A 165 2.21 -14.99 10.76
CA VAL A 165 3.10 -13.87 11.14
C VAL A 165 3.27 -12.80 10.04
N PHE A 166 3.35 -13.16 8.77
CA PHE A 166 3.60 -12.23 7.67
C PHE A 166 2.34 -11.55 7.13
N GLY A 167 1.16 -12.14 7.34
CA GLY A 167 -0.11 -11.52 6.95
C GLY A 167 -0.49 -11.73 5.49
N PRO A 168 -1.31 -10.81 4.92
CA PRO A 168 -1.81 -10.86 3.54
C PRO A 168 -0.70 -10.88 2.48
N THR A 169 -0.83 -11.75 1.49
CA THR A 169 0.07 -11.82 0.32
C THR A 169 -0.62 -12.44 -0.89
N THR A 170 0.07 -12.51 -2.01
CA THR A 170 -0.32 -13.30 -3.18
C THR A 170 0.77 -14.31 -3.51
N ILE A 171 0.51 -15.31 -4.35
CA ILE A 171 1.55 -16.27 -4.77
C ILE A 171 2.78 -15.56 -5.33
N ARG A 172 2.57 -14.56 -6.21
CA ARG A 172 3.65 -13.77 -6.78
C ARG A 172 4.37 -12.95 -5.71
N ASP A 173 3.64 -12.17 -4.93
CA ASP A 173 4.24 -11.23 -3.98
C ASP A 173 4.93 -11.97 -2.82
N GLY A 174 4.41 -13.12 -2.40
CA GLY A 174 5.01 -13.96 -1.35
C GLY A 174 6.34 -14.57 -1.80
N GLY A 175 6.43 -15.04 -3.04
CA GLY A 175 7.69 -15.50 -3.63
C GLY A 175 8.69 -14.35 -3.84
N ALA A 176 8.21 -13.22 -4.34
CA ALA A 176 9.01 -12.01 -4.54
C ALA A 176 9.61 -11.48 -3.23
N GLY A 177 8.85 -11.55 -2.13
CA GLY A 177 9.30 -11.10 -0.81
C GLY A 177 10.55 -11.82 -0.29
N ILE A 178 10.88 -13.01 -0.79
CA ILE A 178 12.15 -13.70 -0.49
C ILE A 178 13.33 -12.93 -1.10
N LEU A 179 13.18 -12.48 -2.35
CA LEU A 179 14.20 -11.72 -3.06
C LEU A 179 14.32 -10.30 -2.49
N ASP A 180 13.20 -9.66 -2.16
CA ASP A 180 13.22 -8.36 -1.49
C ASP A 180 13.96 -8.42 -0.14
N ARG A 181 13.76 -9.50 0.64
CA ARG A 181 14.52 -9.71 1.88
C ARG A 181 15.99 -9.96 1.63
N ALA A 182 16.33 -10.75 0.61
CA ALA A 182 17.73 -11.03 0.27
C ALA A 182 18.49 -9.78 -0.20
N ALA A 183 17.80 -8.85 -0.87
CA ALA A 183 18.36 -7.59 -1.34
C ALA A 183 18.42 -6.50 -0.25
N ASN A 184 17.62 -6.60 0.81
CA ASN A 184 17.64 -5.66 1.93
C ASN A 184 18.85 -5.95 2.87
N PRO A 185 19.82 -5.01 3.02
CA PRO A 185 20.96 -5.19 3.92
C PRO A 185 20.57 -5.40 5.39
N GLY A 186 19.42 -4.86 5.80
CA GLY A 186 18.87 -4.99 7.14
C GLY A 186 18.65 -6.45 7.54
N THR A 187 18.29 -7.32 6.60
CA THR A 187 18.06 -8.76 6.83
C THR A 187 19.26 -9.48 7.44
N TYR A 188 20.48 -8.99 7.16
CA TYR A 188 21.73 -9.63 7.60
C TYR A 188 22.22 -9.14 8.97
N VAL A 189 21.55 -8.15 9.57
CA VAL A 189 21.88 -7.63 10.89
C VAL A 189 20.91 -8.25 11.92
N PRO A 190 21.38 -8.99 12.94
CA PRO A 190 20.49 -9.60 13.92
C PRO A 190 19.61 -8.57 14.63
N GLY A 191 18.30 -8.86 14.74
CA GLY A 191 17.33 -8.06 15.50
C GLY A 191 16.69 -6.89 14.75
N THR A 192 17.23 -6.46 13.61
CA THR A 192 16.66 -5.36 12.80
C THR A 192 15.25 -5.68 12.31
N GLY A 193 15.00 -6.88 11.79
CA GLY A 193 13.68 -7.26 11.29
C GLY A 193 12.62 -7.33 12.41
N ILE A 194 13.02 -7.63 13.65
CA ILE A 194 12.12 -7.59 14.80
C ILE A 194 11.79 -6.14 15.15
N LEU A 195 12.82 -5.27 15.22
CA LEU A 195 12.63 -3.85 15.50
C LEU A 195 11.78 -3.18 14.41
N GLU A 196 12.04 -3.48 13.15
CA GLU A 196 11.25 -3.03 12.01
C GLU A 196 9.80 -3.49 12.12
N GLY A 197 9.55 -4.76 12.41
CA GLY A 197 8.19 -5.28 12.60
C GLY A 197 7.43 -4.62 13.75
N ILE A 198 8.11 -4.33 14.87
CA ILE A 198 7.53 -3.60 16.01
C ILE A 198 7.20 -2.17 15.60
N ASN A 199 8.13 -1.49 14.93
CA ASN A 199 7.95 -0.13 14.44
C ASN A 199 6.79 -0.05 13.43
N ASP A 200 6.74 -0.95 12.45
CA ASP A 200 5.68 -1.00 11.44
C ASP A 200 4.32 -1.25 12.11
N ARG A 201 4.26 -2.14 13.10
CA ARG A 201 3.03 -2.38 13.87
C ARG A 201 2.59 -1.19 14.71
N ALA A 202 3.53 -0.45 15.31
CA ALA A 202 3.27 0.75 16.10
C ALA A 202 2.67 1.87 15.24
N ASN A 203 3.20 2.06 14.02
CA ASN A 203 2.74 3.03 13.05
C ASN A 203 1.38 2.64 12.41
N ALA A 204 1.08 1.34 12.31
CA ALA A 204 -0.17 0.83 11.74
C ALA A 204 -1.39 0.89 12.70
N GLU A 205 -1.22 1.29 13.96
CA GLU A 205 -2.26 1.20 14.99
C GLU A 205 -3.58 1.86 14.59
N GLY A 206 -3.54 3.06 14.02
CA GLY A 206 -4.74 3.79 13.60
C GLY A 206 -5.54 3.05 12.52
N ALA A 207 -4.84 2.51 11.51
CA ALA A 207 -5.47 1.73 10.44
C ALA A 207 -6.05 0.42 10.96
N LEU A 208 -5.36 -0.27 11.86
CA LEU A 208 -5.83 -1.52 12.45
C LEU A 208 -7.05 -1.31 13.35
N ASN A 209 -7.07 -0.24 14.15
CA ASN A 209 -8.24 0.11 14.96
C ASN A 209 -9.45 0.43 14.09
N PHE A 210 -9.26 1.14 12.97
CA PHE A 210 -10.32 1.40 12.00
C PHE A 210 -10.90 0.10 11.42
N ILE A 211 -10.05 -0.85 11.00
CA ILE A 211 -10.50 -2.15 10.47
C ILE A 211 -11.33 -2.90 11.52
N ASN A 212 -10.86 -2.96 12.76
CA ASN A 212 -11.53 -3.72 13.81
C ASN A 212 -12.88 -3.11 14.25
N GLU A 213 -13.02 -1.79 14.20
CA GLU A 213 -14.23 -1.09 14.66
C GLU A 213 -15.26 -0.89 13.53
N ALA A 214 -14.80 -0.61 12.30
CA ALA A 214 -15.68 -0.21 11.20
C ALA A 214 -16.06 -1.35 10.24
N ALA A 215 -15.27 -2.42 10.15
CA ALA A 215 -15.53 -3.49 9.21
C ALA A 215 -16.53 -4.53 9.76
N LEU A 216 -17.56 -4.85 8.98
CA LEU A 216 -18.49 -5.94 9.30
C LEU A 216 -17.79 -7.31 9.28
N ASP A 217 -16.92 -7.53 8.29
CA ASP A 217 -16.00 -8.67 8.21
C ASP A 217 -14.57 -8.14 8.04
N PRO A 218 -13.78 -8.05 9.13
CA PRO A 218 -12.39 -7.58 9.10
C PRO A 218 -11.50 -8.36 8.13
N TYR A 219 -11.76 -9.66 7.94
CA TYR A 219 -10.98 -10.49 7.04
C TYR A 219 -11.21 -10.08 5.58
N VAL A 220 -12.48 -10.01 5.17
CA VAL A 220 -12.84 -9.62 3.80
C VAL A 220 -12.36 -8.19 3.51
N PHE A 221 -12.58 -7.27 4.44
CA PHE A 221 -12.09 -5.90 4.30
C PHE A 221 -10.57 -5.85 4.12
N THR A 222 -9.81 -6.60 4.92
CA THR A 222 -8.35 -6.68 4.81
C THR A 222 -7.92 -7.24 3.45
N ARG A 223 -8.57 -8.32 2.99
CA ARG A 223 -8.28 -8.94 1.69
C ARG A 223 -8.49 -7.97 0.53
N GLU A 224 -9.68 -7.37 0.46
CA GLU A 224 -10.02 -6.47 -0.65
C GLU A 224 -9.14 -5.22 -0.66
N SER A 225 -8.89 -4.64 0.53
CA SER A 225 -8.00 -3.48 0.67
C SER A 225 -6.57 -3.81 0.24
N PHE A 226 -6.05 -4.99 0.63
CA PHE A 226 -4.74 -5.45 0.21
C PHE A 226 -4.66 -5.63 -1.31
N LEU A 227 -5.63 -6.30 -1.92
CA LEU A 227 -5.65 -6.54 -3.37
C LEU A 227 -5.80 -5.24 -4.16
N GLN A 228 -6.59 -4.28 -3.66
CA GLN A 228 -6.69 -2.95 -4.25
C GLN A 228 -5.36 -2.20 -4.14
N TYR A 229 -4.73 -2.22 -2.97
CA TYR A 229 -3.42 -1.58 -2.76
C TYR A 229 -2.34 -2.16 -3.68
N ARG A 230 -2.28 -3.50 -3.85
CA ARG A 230 -1.34 -4.15 -4.77
C ARG A 230 -1.59 -3.79 -6.23
N ARG A 231 -2.86 -3.76 -6.66
CA ARG A 231 -3.23 -3.29 -8.01
C ARG A 231 -2.81 -1.84 -8.24
N ASN A 232 -3.02 -0.98 -7.24
CA ASN A 232 -2.63 0.42 -7.28
C ASN A 232 -1.11 0.58 -7.42
N LEU A 233 -0.32 -0.19 -6.66
CA LEU A 233 1.14 -0.16 -6.75
C LEU A 233 1.64 -0.60 -8.13
N VAL A 234 1.18 -1.75 -8.63
CA VAL A 234 1.56 -2.29 -9.95
C VAL A 234 1.23 -1.31 -11.09
N ASN A 235 0.16 -0.52 -10.94
CA ASN A 235 -0.29 0.43 -11.95
C ASN A 235 0.24 1.87 -11.73
N ASP A 236 1.21 2.09 -10.83
CA ASP A 236 1.74 3.41 -10.48
C ASP A 236 0.66 4.42 -10.03
N GLY A 237 -0.41 3.94 -9.39
CA GLY A 237 -1.55 4.75 -9.00
C GLY A 237 -2.45 5.19 -10.16
N LYS A 238 -2.23 4.68 -11.38
CA LYS A 238 -3.11 4.92 -12.52
C LYS A 238 -4.31 3.99 -12.39
N ASN A 239 -5.49 4.59 -12.20
CA ASN A 239 -6.74 3.86 -12.19
C ASN A 239 -7.23 3.67 -13.64
N ASP A 240 -7.26 2.43 -14.11
CA ASP A 240 -8.12 2.08 -15.23
C ASP A 240 -9.57 2.27 -14.75
N SER A 241 -10.18 3.37 -15.17
CA SER A 241 -11.52 3.80 -14.75
C SER A 241 -12.64 2.81 -15.13
N ALA A 242 -12.28 1.70 -15.77
CA ALA A 242 -13.17 0.64 -16.22
C ALA A 242 -13.37 -0.51 -15.21
N SER A 243 -12.67 -0.52 -14.07
CA SER A 243 -12.65 -1.68 -13.15
C SER A 243 -13.49 -1.52 -11.87
N TYR A 244 -14.25 -0.44 -11.75
CA TYR A 244 -15.13 -0.18 -10.61
C TYR A 244 -16.61 -0.22 -11.03
N ASP A 245 -17.06 -1.31 -11.66
CA ASP A 245 -18.49 -1.64 -11.62
C ASP A 245 -18.76 -2.28 -10.26
N LEU A 246 -19.06 -1.42 -9.28
CA LEU A 246 -19.88 -1.87 -8.17
C LEU A 246 -21.25 -2.15 -8.79
N ASP A 247 -21.57 -3.43 -9.01
CA ASP A 247 -22.91 -3.89 -9.35
C ASP A 247 -23.85 -3.61 -8.17
N ILE A 248 -24.16 -2.32 -7.96
CA ILE A 248 -25.31 -1.92 -7.17
C ILE A 248 -26.50 -2.27 -8.04
N ASP A 249 -27.10 -3.44 -7.76
CA ASP A 249 -28.36 -3.83 -8.33
C ASP A 249 -29.38 -2.68 -8.13
N PRO A 250 -29.80 -1.98 -9.20
CA PRO A 250 -30.75 -0.87 -9.10
C PRO A 250 -32.16 -1.35 -8.70
N THR A 251 -32.35 -2.65 -8.51
CA THR A 251 -33.61 -3.26 -8.05
C THR A 251 -33.60 -3.69 -6.59
N ALA A 252 -32.52 -3.42 -5.83
CA ALA A 252 -32.58 -3.48 -4.38
C ALA A 252 -33.56 -2.42 -3.88
N ASP A 253 -34.77 -2.87 -3.54
CA ASP A 253 -35.91 -2.03 -3.18
C ASP A 253 -35.59 -1.23 -1.91
N VAL A 254 -35.24 0.05 -2.07
CA VAL A 254 -35.06 1.03 -0.98
C VAL A 254 -36.43 1.48 -0.42
N SER A 255 -37.54 0.89 -0.86
CA SER A 255 -38.89 1.27 -0.41
C SER A 255 -39.28 0.60 0.91
N ALA A 256 -38.52 0.85 1.98
CA ALA A 256 -38.99 0.60 3.35
C ALA A 256 -38.37 1.58 4.34
N GLU A 257 -38.61 2.88 4.15
CA GLU A 257 -38.40 3.86 5.23
C GLU A 257 -39.47 3.68 6.33
N PRO A 258 -39.09 3.51 7.61
CA PRO A 258 -40.02 3.72 8.70
C PRO A 258 -40.23 5.23 8.88
N LYS A 259 -41.49 5.68 8.77
CA LYS A 259 -41.89 7.09 8.92
C LYS A 259 -41.33 7.71 10.21
N PRO A 260 -40.69 8.89 10.15
CA PRO A 260 -40.30 9.63 11.34
C PRO A 260 -41.52 10.32 11.97
N LYS A 261 -41.75 10.09 13.27
CA LYS A 261 -42.66 10.91 14.08
C LYS A 261 -42.01 12.26 14.35
N THR A 262 -42.67 13.33 13.94
CA THR A 262 -42.28 14.74 14.19
C THR A 262 -42.27 15.04 15.70
N PRO A 263 -41.15 15.57 16.25
CA PRO A 263 -41.19 16.39 17.45
C PRO A 263 -41.23 17.87 17.05
N GLU A 264 -42.18 18.57 17.68
CA GLU A 264 -42.49 19.98 17.55
C GLU A 264 -41.28 20.89 17.88
N LEU A 265 -40.99 21.87 17.00
CA LEU A 265 -39.93 22.87 17.23
C LEU A 265 -40.36 23.85 18.33
N ALA A 266 -39.61 23.89 19.43
CA ALA A 266 -39.56 25.03 20.34
C ALA A 266 -38.22 25.77 20.14
N GLN A 267 -38.28 27.03 19.72
CA GLN A 267 -37.13 27.92 19.59
C GLN A 267 -36.66 28.36 20.99
N PRO A 268 -35.34 28.45 21.27
CA PRO A 268 -34.85 29.17 22.44
C PRO A 268 -34.60 30.65 22.09
N SER A 269 -35.22 31.52 22.89
CA SER A 269 -35.00 32.96 22.95
C SER A 269 -33.61 33.31 23.50
N LEU A 270 -33.00 34.34 22.92
CA LEU A 270 -31.88 35.09 23.47
C LEU A 270 -32.25 35.68 24.83
N ASP A 271 -31.39 35.52 25.83
CA ASP A 271 -31.30 36.48 26.93
C ASP A 271 -29.86 36.68 27.40
N THR A 272 -29.57 37.94 27.71
CA THR A 272 -28.25 38.54 27.90
C THR A 272 -27.98 38.70 29.39
N THR A 273 -26.79 38.32 29.90
CA THR A 273 -26.13 39.05 31.02
C THR A 273 -24.69 38.58 31.27
N SER A 274 -23.76 39.55 31.20
CA SER A 274 -22.61 39.77 32.12
C SER A 274 -21.45 38.74 32.11
N LYS A 275 -20.16 39.09 32.10
CA LYS A 275 -19.41 40.35 32.28
C LYS A 275 -17.96 40.10 31.81
N VAL A 276 -17.36 41.10 31.17
CA VAL A 276 -15.95 41.16 30.75
C VAL A 276 -15.06 41.49 31.96
N GLU A 277 -13.88 40.88 32.03
CA GLU A 277 -12.72 41.39 32.77
C GLU A 277 -11.45 41.24 31.90
N GLU A 278 -10.58 42.25 31.96
CA GLU A 278 -9.68 42.70 30.90
C GLU A 278 -8.20 42.69 31.38
N SER A 279 -7.29 42.00 30.64
CA SER A 279 -5.84 42.25 30.37
C SER A 279 -4.80 42.41 31.53
N PRO A 280 -3.45 42.30 31.33
CA PRO A 280 -2.68 42.86 30.20
C PRO A 280 -1.59 41.99 29.49
N ALA A 281 -1.57 42.18 28.17
CA ALA A 281 -0.49 42.22 27.15
C ALA A 281 0.97 41.79 27.45
N THR A 282 1.57 41.04 26.50
CA THR A 282 2.77 41.49 25.74
C THR A 282 2.94 40.77 24.37
N SER A 283 2.83 41.56 23.29
CA SER A 283 3.39 41.48 21.91
C SER A 283 3.97 40.18 21.30
N ALA A 284 3.33 39.66 20.24
CA ALA A 284 3.89 39.48 18.87
C ALA A 284 2.81 38.92 17.89
N GLU A 285 2.87 39.35 16.64
CA GLU A 285 1.90 39.26 15.53
C GLU A 285 1.58 37.84 14.98
N PRO A 286 0.34 37.53 14.54
CA PRO A 286 0.11 36.45 13.57
C PRO A 286 -0.71 36.93 12.36
N ALA A 287 -0.10 37.00 11.17
CA ALA A 287 -0.79 37.38 9.95
C ALA A 287 -0.30 36.60 8.72
N VAL A 288 -0.57 35.28 8.65
CA VAL A 288 -0.52 34.55 7.36
C VAL A 288 -1.53 33.39 7.29
N ALA A 289 -1.78 32.66 8.38
CA ALA A 289 -2.60 31.44 8.35
C ALA A 289 -4.13 31.66 8.35
N ALA A 290 -4.62 32.81 8.83
CA ALA A 290 -6.06 33.08 8.88
C ALA A 290 -6.65 33.44 7.50
N THR A 291 -5.85 34.03 6.61
CA THR A 291 -6.31 34.56 5.31
C THR A 291 -6.52 33.46 4.27
N SER A 292 -5.74 32.36 4.33
CA SER A 292 -5.85 31.22 3.41
C SER A 292 -7.11 30.38 3.61
N ASN A 293 -7.57 30.26 4.85
CA ASN A 293 -8.77 29.47 5.17
C ASN A 293 -10.05 30.16 4.73
N VAL A 294 -10.09 31.50 4.76
CA VAL A 294 -11.22 32.29 4.25
C VAL A 294 -11.31 32.20 2.73
N THR A 295 -10.18 32.29 2.03
CA THR A 295 -10.16 32.17 0.55
C THR A 295 -10.54 30.75 0.08
N ALA A 296 -10.14 29.71 0.82
CA ALA A 296 -10.54 28.34 0.51
C ALA A 296 -12.06 28.13 0.66
N PHE A 297 -12.66 28.72 1.69
CA PHE A 297 -14.10 28.61 1.93
C PHE A 297 -14.93 29.40 0.90
N ASP A 298 -14.49 30.61 0.53
CA ASP A 298 -15.15 31.41 -0.51
C ASP A 298 -15.12 30.72 -1.88
N ASN A 299 -13.99 30.11 -2.24
CA ASN A 299 -13.86 29.33 -3.48
C ASN A 299 -14.78 28.10 -3.48
N MET A 300 -14.94 27.46 -2.32
CA MET A 300 -15.86 26.33 -2.15
C MET A 300 -17.31 26.77 -2.35
N LEU A 301 -17.74 27.87 -1.72
CA LEU A 301 -19.09 28.41 -1.89
C LEU A 301 -19.39 28.76 -3.35
N GLN A 302 -18.43 29.38 -4.04
CA GLN A 302 -18.57 29.73 -5.45
C GLN A 302 -18.72 28.49 -6.35
N SER A 303 -18.02 27.41 -6.02
CA SER A 303 -18.12 26.14 -6.74
C SER A 303 -19.50 25.47 -6.56
N PHE A 304 -20.08 25.56 -5.35
CA PHE A 304 -21.43 25.06 -5.07
C PHE A 304 -22.50 25.84 -5.80
N GLU A 305 -22.38 27.16 -5.86
CA GLU A 305 -23.33 28.01 -6.57
C GLU A 305 -23.28 27.77 -8.08
N GLN A 306 -22.09 27.56 -8.65
CA GLN A 306 -21.93 27.17 -10.05
C GLN A 306 -22.52 25.80 -10.36
N ALA A 307 -22.32 24.82 -9.47
CA ALA A 307 -22.89 23.48 -9.61
C ALA A 307 -24.44 23.51 -9.55
N SER A 308 -25.00 24.27 -8.61
CA SER A 308 -26.44 24.48 -8.47
C SER A 308 -27.05 25.11 -9.72
N ASN A 309 -26.42 26.17 -10.25
CA ASN A 309 -26.89 26.84 -11.46
C ASN A 309 -26.82 25.94 -12.71
N LYS A 310 -25.79 25.09 -12.83
CA LYS A 310 -25.70 24.07 -13.90
C LYS A 310 -26.83 23.05 -13.80
N LEU A 311 -27.14 22.58 -12.59
CA LEU A 311 -28.23 21.65 -12.33
C LEU A 311 -29.59 22.25 -12.69
N ASP A 312 -29.80 23.53 -12.37
CA ASP A 312 -31.05 24.22 -12.70
C ASP A 312 -31.19 24.46 -14.22
N GLN A 313 -30.09 24.72 -14.94
CA GLN A 313 -30.08 24.79 -16.40
C GLN A 313 -30.41 23.44 -17.05
N ILE A 314 -29.86 22.34 -16.54
CA ILE A 314 -30.14 20.97 -17.03
C ILE A 314 -31.61 20.62 -16.77
N SER A 315 -32.14 20.94 -15.59
CA SER A 315 -33.55 20.78 -15.23
C SER A 315 -34.48 21.53 -16.19
N LYS A 316 -34.18 22.80 -16.49
CA LYS A 316 -34.94 23.63 -17.44
C LYS A 316 -34.88 23.11 -18.88
N HIS A 317 -33.74 22.54 -19.29
CA HIS A 317 -33.59 21.93 -20.62
C HIS A 317 -34.39 20.63 -20.76
N ARG A 318 -34.52 19.86 -19.66
CA ARG A 318 -35.29 18.61 -19.63
C ARG A 318 -36.81 18.83 -19.61
N ARG A 319 -37.27 20.00 -19.17
CA ARG A 319 -38.71 20.39 -19.16
C ARG A 319 -39.22 21.01 -20.48
N ARG A 320 -38.35 21.28 -21.46
CA ARG A 320 -38.70 21.87 -22.77
C ARG A 320 -38.64 20.89 -23.95
N LYS A 321 -38.39 19.61 -23.69
CA LYS A 321 -38.53 18.51 -24.65
C LYS A 321 -39.75 17.67 -24.32
#